data_AF-A0A8T4THR1-F1
#
_entry.id   AF-A0A8T4THR1-F1
#
_cell.length_a   1.000
_cell.length_b   1.000
_cell.length_c   1.000
_cell.angle_alpha   90.00
_cell.angle_beta   90.00
_cell.angle_gamma   90.00
#
_symmetry.space_group_name_H-M   'P 1'
#
loop_
_entity.id
_entity.type
_entity.pdbx_description
1 polymer ?
#
loop_
_entity_poly.entity_id
_entity_poly.type
_entity_poly.pdbx_seq_one_letter_code
_entity_poly.pdbx_strand_id
1 'polypeptide(L)'
;MENEKRESAKAYSRYKKIIDLLNLNNDQAGLKHVQQLLEICERYVVVVANVERIGIIHRFRTQTDEQEIEKFRNLDQLRKITHNALISQLKLVNRYLFRKYGDEISIGGIYSFYPMTLADEDRSAIGEWAYCLVDALQRRGILKKI
;
A
#
# COMPACT_ATOMS: atom_id res chain seq x y z
N MET A 1 -18.52 1.64 -2.90
CA MET A 1 -18.46 3.11 -3.11
C MET A 1 -18.42 3.95 -1.84
N GLU A 2 -19.43 3.93 -0.96
CA GLU A 2 -19.42 4.80 0.23
C GLU A 2 -18.41 4.34 1.30
N ASN A 3 -18.25 3.02 1.46
CA ASN A 3 -17.26 2.43 2.36
C ASN A 3 -15.81 2.66 1.88
N GLU A 4 -15.53 2.48 0.59
CA GLU A 4 -14.18 2.72 0.02
C GLU A 4 -13.75 4.19 0.15
N LYS A 5 -14.66 5.14 -0.11
CA LYS A 5 -14.37 6.58 0.11
C LYS A 5 -14.01 6.86 1.57
N ARG A 6 -14.68 6.20 2.50
CA ARG A 6 -14.43 6.32 3.95
C ARG A 6 -13.05 5.75 4.33
N GLU A 7 -12.69 4.57 3.84
CA GLU A 7 -11.39 3.95 4.13
C GLU A 7 -10.23 4.73 3.47
N SER A 8 -10.38 5.18 2.22
CA SER A 8 -9.44 6.12 1.57
C SER A 8 -9.25 7.41 2.38
N ALA A 9 -10.32 7.98 2.94
CA ALA A 9 -10.23 9.17 3.78
C ALA A 9 -9.49 8.89 5.11
N LYS A 10 -9.71 7.75 5.75
CA LYS A 10 -8.99 7.33 6.97
C LYS A 10 -7.51 7.11 6.70
N ALA A 11 -7.17 6.39 5.62
CA ALA A 11 -5.79 6.13 5.20
C ALA A 11 -5.04 7.46 4.98
N TYR A 12 -5.66 8.40 4.26
CA TYR A 12 -5.08 9.73 4.05
C TYR A 12 -4.94 10.54 5.35
N SER A 13 -5.96 10.54 6.21
CA SER A 13 -5.88 11.28 7.48
C SER A 13 -4.71 10.81 8.33
N ARG A 14 -4.44 9.50 8.33
CA ARG A 14 -3.35 8.91 9.10
C ARG A 14 -1.99 9.20 8.48
N TYR A 15 -1.87 9.03 7.17
CA TYR A 15 -0.70 9.47 6.40
C TYR A 15 -0.38 10.95 6.67
N LYS A 16 -1.37 11.83 6.61
CA LYS A 16 -1.18 13.27 6.82
C LYS A 16 -0.66 13.57 8.22
N LYS A 17 -1.24 12.97 9.27
CA LYS A 17 -0.74 13.13 10.64
C LYS A 17 0.74 12.76 10.77
N ILE A 18 1.15 11.66 10.14
CA ILE A 18 2.54 11.19 10.16
C ILE A 18 3.44 12.19 9.41
N ILE A 19 3.04 12.66 8.23
CA ILE A 19 3.80 13.66 7.47
C ILE A 19 3.91 14.99 8.24
N ASP A 20 2.82 15.47 8.82
CA ASP A 20 2.79 16.71 9.60
C ASP A 20 3.75 16.60 10.81
N LEU A 21 3.73 15.46 11.51
CA LEU A 21 4.67 15.17 12.61
C LEU A 21 6.13 15.17 12.14
N LEU A 22 6.43 14.50 11.03
CA LEU A 22 7.78 14.44 10.47
C LEU A 22 8.28 15.82 10.03
N ASN A 23 7.42 16.62 9.40
CA ASN A 23 7.73 17.99 8.99
C ASN A 23 7.98 18.91 10.18
N LEU A 24 7.13 18.83 11.22
CA LEU A 24 7.29 19.63 12.46
C LEU A 24 8.66 19.39 13.11
N ASN A 25 9.16 18.15 13.03
CA ASN A 25 10.44 17.75 13.58
C ASN A 25 11.62 17.82 12.59
N ASN A 26 11.41 18.35 11.38
CA ASN A 26 12.41 18.39 10.29
C ASN A 26 13.05 17.01 9.99
N ASP A 27 12.29 15.93 10.13
CA ASP A 27 12.81 14.57 10.01
C ASP A 27 12.89 14.08 8.56
N GLN A 28 13.97 14.47 7.89
CA GLN A 28 14.23 14.07 6.50
C GLN A 28 14.38 12.55 6.31
N ALA A 29 14.88 11.84 7.32
CA ALA A 29 15.03 10.39 7.24
C ALA A 29 13.67 9.69 7.29
N GLY A 30 12.81 10.11 8.22
CA GLY A 30 11.43 9.62 8.29
C GLY A 30 10.62 9.94 7.03
N LEU A 31 10.73 11.16 6.49
CA LEU A 31 10.08 11.55 5.23
C LEU A 31 10.53 10.66 4.07
N LYS A 32 11.84 10.38 3.96
CA LYS A 32 12.38 9.47 2.94
C LYS A 32 11.83 8.05 3.07
N HIS A 33 11.71 7.53 4.30
CA HIS A 33 11.13 6.21 4.53
C HIS A 33 9.66 6.12 4.11
N VAL A 34 8.88 7.17 4.40
CA VAL A 34 7.48 7.27 3.98
C VAL A 34 7.37 7.41 2.46
N GLN A 35 8.23 8.21 1.82
CA GLN A 35 8.26 8.34 0.36
C GLN A 35 8.54 7.00 -0.33
N GLN A 36 9.53 6.25 0.15
CA GLN A 36 9.81 4.90 -0.35
C GLN A 36 8.63 3.94 -0.15
N LEU A 37 7.89 4.08 0.95
CA LEU A 37 6.68 3.30 1.17
C LEU A 37 5.60 3.63 0.14
N LEU A 38 5.40 4.91 -0.20
CA LEU A 38 4.45 5.33 -1.24
C LEU A 38 4.80 4.76 -2.62
N GLU A 39 6.08 4.81 -3.00
CA GLU A 39 6.56 4.24 -4.27
C GLU A 39 6.26 2.73 -4.38
N ILE A 40 6.41 2.01 -3.27
CA ILE A 40 6.11 0.57 -3.22
C ILE A 40 4.59 0.33 -3.23
N CYS A 41 3.79 1.15 -2.55
CA CYS A 41 2.32 1.09 -2.63
C CYS A 41 1.83 1.30 -4.07
N GLU A 42 2.32 2.32 -4.77
CA GLU A 42 1.98 2.57 -6.18
C GLU A 42 2.35 1.38 -7.05
N ARG A 43 3.59 0.89 -6.93
CA ARG A 43 4.04 -0.28 -7.70
C ARG A 43 3.17 -1.50 -7.43
N TYR A 44 2.80 -1.75 -6.17
CA TYR A 44 1.92 -2.86 -5.80
C TYR A 44 0.55 -2.72 -6.48
N VAL A 45 -0.08 -1.54 -6.40
CA VAL A 45 -1.39 -1.28 -7.01
C VAL A 45 -1.36 -1.50 -8.53
N VAL A 46 -0.29 -1.04 -9.22
CA VAL A 46 -0.11 -1.27 -10.66
C VAL A 46 -0.02 -2.75 -10.99
N VAL A 47 0.78 -3.50 -10.23
CA VAL A 47 0.94 -4.94 -10.45
C VAL A 47 -0.38 -5.68 -10.22
N VAL A 48 -1.14 -5.33 -9.18
CA VAL A 48 -2.46 -5.91 -8.91
C VAL A 48 -3.43 -5.60 -10.07
N ALA A 49 -3.51 -4.35 -10.52
CA ALA A 49 -4.37 -3.97 -11.64
C ALA A 49 -4.02 -4.73 -12.94
N ASN A 50 -2.74 -4.97 -13.20
CA ASN A 50 -2.30 -5.75 -14.36
C ASN A 50 -2.67 -7.24 -14.23
N VAL A 51 -2.51 -7.82 -13.04
CA VAL A 51 -2.94 -9.21 -12.76
C VAL A 51 -4.45 -9.37 -12.94
N GLU A 52 -5.24 -8.43 -12.42
CA GLU A 52 -6.70 -8.46 -12.55
C GLU A 52 -7.15 -8.31 -14.01
N ARG A 53 -6.55 -7.36 -14.75
CA ARG A 53 -6.84 -7.13 -16.18
C ARG A 53 -6.60 -8.41 -16.99
N ILE A 54 -5.46 -9.07 -16.79
CA ILE A 54 -5.14 -10.30 -17.53
C ILE A 54 -6.02 -11.46 -17.07
N GLY A 55 -6.32 -11.57 -15.77
CA GLY A 55 -7.24 -12.58 -15.25
C GLY A 55 -8.68 -12.43 -15.80
N ILE A 56 -9.12 -11.20 -16.12
CA ILE A 56 -10.38 -10.96 -16.82
C ILE A 56 -10.28 -11.45 -18.27
N ILE A 57 -9.24 -11.05 -19.01
CA ILE A 57 -9.05 -11.45 -20.41
C ILE A 57 -9.01 -12.98 -20.56
N HIS A 58 -8.28 -13.65 -19.68
CA HIS A 58 -8.13 -15.11 -19.71
C HIS A 58 -9.41 -15.87 -19.40
N ARG A 59 -10.30 -15.34 -18.55
CA ARG A 59 -11.58 -15.99 -18.23
C ARG A 59 -12.50 -16.17 -19.44
N PHE A 60 -12.31 -15.40 -20.50
CA PHE A 60 -13.13 -15.45 -21.72
C PHE A 60 -12.43 -16.14 -22.90
N ARG A 61 -11.19 -16.62 -22.74
CA ARG A 61 -10.48 -17.37 -23.80
C ARG A 61 -10.83 -18.85 -23.76
N THR A 62 -11.17 -19.41 -24.91
CA THR A 62 -11.51 -20.82 -25.12
C THR A 62 -10.31 -21.71 -25.45
N GLN A 63 -9.16 -21.12 -25.79
CA GLN A 63 -7.89 -21.83 -26.00
C GLN A 63 -6.80 -21.20 -25.13
N THR A 64 -6.13 -22.04 -24.34
CA THR A 64 -5.08 -21.61 -23.42
C THR A 64 -3.73 -21.67 -24.13
N ASP A 65 -3.23 -20.50 -24.56
CA ASP A 65 -1.87 -20.34 -25.09
C ASP A 65 -0.87 -20.45 -23.92
N GLU A 66 0.07 -21.37 -24.02
CA GLU A 66 1.09 -21.64 -23.00
C GLU A 66 1.97 -20.42 -22.71
N GLN A 67 2.23 -19.57 -23.71
CA GLN A 67 2.96 -18.31 -23.51
C GLN A 67 2.16 -17.34 -22.64
N GLU A 68 0.84 -17.34 -22.75
CA GLU A 68 -0.02 -16.44 -22.00
C GLU A 68 -0.29 -16.95 -20.57
N ILE A 69 -0.26 -18.27 -20.36
CA ILE A 69 -0.21 -18.88 -19.02
C ILE A 69 1.08 -18.45 -18.31
N GLU A 70 2.21 -18.53 -19.00
CA GLU A 70 3.52 -18.18 -18.44
C GLU A 70 3.59 -16.69 -18.08
N LYS A 71 3.05 -15.79 -18.92
CA LYS A 71 2.90 -14.37 -18.58
C LYS A 71 2.08 -14.15 -17.32
N PHE A 72 0.96 -14.87 -17.16
CA PHE A 72 0.13 -14.76 -15.96
C PHE A 72 0.86 -15.25 -14.70
N ARG A 73 1.59 -16.38 -14.77
CA ARG A 73 2.41 -16.88 -13.65
C ARG A 73 3.48 -15.88 -13.23
N ASN A 74 4.19 -15.30 -14.19
CA ASN A 74 5.21 -14.28 -13.92
C ASN A 74 4.63 -13.04 -13.24
N LEU A 75 3.42 -12.62 -13.62
CA LEU A 75 2.75 -11.48 -12.98
C LEU A 75 2.22 -11.82 -11.58
N ASP A 76 1.71 -13.02 -11.35
CA ASP A 76 1.32 -13.44 -10.00
C ASP A 76 2.55 -13.54 -9.07
N GLN A 77 3.69 -14.02 -9.57
CA GLN A 77 4.95 -14.01 -8.84
C GLN A 77 5.41 -12.59 -8.53
N LEU A 78 5.35 -11.68 -9.51
CA LEU A 78 5.68 -10.27 -9.32
C LEU A 78 4.76 -9.61 -8.28
N ARG A 79 3.46 -9.95 -8.27
CA ARG A 79 2.51 -9.50 -7.25
C ARG A 79 2.93 -9.93 -5.86
N LYS A 80 3.30 -11.20 -5.68
CA LYS A 80 3.77 -11.74 -4.39
C LYS A 80 5.06 -11.05 -3.93
N ILE A 81 6.03 -10.87 -4.81
CA ILE A 81 7.31 -10.19 -4.50
C ILE A 81 7.04 -8.75 -4.07
N THR A 82 6.23 -8.02 -4.84
CA THR A 82 5.94 -6.61 -4.57
C THR A 82 5.14 -6.46 -3.27
N HIS A 83 4.22 -7.38 -2.98
CA HIS A 83 3.50 -7.40 -1.72
C HIS A 83 4.43 -7.66 -0.52
N ASN A 84 5.38 -8.59 -0.65
CA ASN A 84 6.39 -8.83 0.38
C ASN A 84 7.26 -7.58 0.64
N ALA A 85 7.64 -6.87 -0.43
CA ALA A 85 8.37 -5.61 -0.32
C ALA A 85 7.55 -4.53 0.39
N LEU A 86 6.25 -4.42 0.08
CA LEU A 86 5.32 -3.51 0.75
C LEU A 86 5.25 -3.78 2.26
N ILE A 87 5.03 -5.04 2.65
CA ILE A 87 4.96 -5.44 4.06
C ILE A 87 6.29 -5.12 4.77
N SER A 88 7.41 -5.42 4.13
CA SER A 88 8.75 -5.18 4.70
C SER A 88 9.02 -3.70 4.91
N GLN A 89 8.74 -2.87 3.90
CA GLN A 89 8.92 -1.42 4.01
C GLN A 89 7.98 -0.83 5.06
N LEU A 90 6.73 -1.29 5.11
CA LEU A 90 5.77 -0.85 6.11
C LEU A 90 6.26 -1.15 7.55
N LYS A 91 6.78 -2.36 7.78
CA LYS A 91 7.38 -2.75 9.07
C LYS A 91 8.58 -1.86 9.42
N LEU A 92 9.41 -1.51 8.44
CA LEU A 92 10.55 -0.61 8.62
C LEU A 92 10.08 0.80 9.04
N VAL A 93 9.13 1.38 8.29
CA VAL A 93 8.58 2.72 8.59
C VAL A 93 7.95 2.75 9.98
N ASN A 94 7.09 1.77 10.29
CA ASN A 94 6.45 1.72 11.61
C ASN A 94 7.48 1.57 12.73
N ARG A 95 8.47 0.68 12.58
CA ARG A 95 9.54 0.51 13.58
C ARG A 95 10.33 1.80 13.79
N TYR A 96 10.65 2.50 12.71
CA TYR A 96 11.32 3.80 12.77
C TYR A 96 10.51 4.82 13.56
N LEU A 97 9.23 4.98 13.19
CA LEU A 97 8.32 5.93 13.81
C LEU A 97 8.13 5.64 15.30
N PHE A 98 7.82 4.39 15.67
CA PHE A 98 7.64 4.02 17.09
C PHE A 98 8.92 4.20 17.91
N ARG A 99 10.09 3.90 17.34
CA ARG A 99 11.36 4.09 18.06
C ARG A 99 11.65 5.57 18.32
N LYS A 100 11.30 6.45 17.38
CA LYS A 100 11.68 7.86 17.44
C LYS A 100 10.65 8.75 18.14
N TYR A 101 9.36 8.44 17.93
CA TYR A 101 8.24 9.28 18.36
C TYR A 101 7.33 8.62 19.39
N GLY A 102 7.55 7.33 19.70
CA GLY A 102 6.86 6.63 20.80
C GLY A 102 5.36 6.86 20.83
N ASP A 103 4.91 7.53 21.90
CA ASP A 103 3.51 7.77 22.24
C ASP A 103 2.79 8.74 21.28
N GLU A 104 3.51 9.51 20.47
CA GLU A 104 2.92 10.37 19.44
C GLU A 104 2.38 9.56 18.25
N ILE A 105 2.81 8.31 18.11
CA ILE A 105 2.38 7.41 17.05
C ILE A 105 1.19 6.58 17.50
N SER A 106 0.06 6.80 16.84
CA SER A 106 -1.14 6.00 17.07
C SER A 106 -0.88 4.50 16.83
N ILE A 107 -1.41 3.63 17.71
CA ILE A 107 -1.13 2.18 17.67
C ILE A 107 -1.42 1.62 16.26
N GLY A 108 -0.51 0.78 15.74
CA GLY A 108 -0.55 0.29 14.37
C GLY A 108 0.06 1.22 13.31
N GLY A 109 0.65 2.35 13.72
CA GLY A 109 1.54 3.17 12.91
C GLY A 109 0.84 3.86 11.75
N ILE A 110 1.47 3.87 10.57
CA ILE A 110 0.93 4.52 9.35
C ILE A 110 -0.18 3.70 8.68
N TYR A 111 -0.19 2.39 8.88
CA TYR A 111 -1.05 1.43 8.18
C TYR A 111 -2.39 1.18 8.86
N SER A 112 -2.40 1.06 10.18
CA SER A 112 -3.56 0.44 10.83
C SER A 112 -4.84 1.27 10.73
N PHE A 113 -5.88 0.65 10.18
CA PHE A 113 -7.27 1.11 10.30
C PHE A 113 -7.78 1.00 11.75
N TYR A 114 -7.32 -0.01 12.50
CA TYR A 114 -7.75 -0.32 13.88
C TYR A 114 -6.54 -0.57 14.80
N PRO A 115 -6.20 0.40 15.67
CA PRO A 115 -5.00 0.38 16.49
C PRO A 115 -4.81 -0.87 17.38
N MET A 116 -5.86 -1.63 17.69
CA MET A 116 -5.81 -2.76 18.64
C MET A 116 -5.50 -4.13 18.04
N THR A 117 -5.48 -4.28 16.71
CA THR A 117 -5.32 -5.60 16.05
C THR A 117 -4.14 -5.57 15.10
N LEU A 118 -2.93 -5.80 15.62
CA LEU A 118 -1.75 -6.10 14.82
C LEU A 118 -1.49 -7.60 14.91
N ALA A 119 -2.28 -8.40 14.21
CA ALA A 119 -1.83 -9.73 13.85
C ALA A 119 -0.93 -9.58 12.61
N ASP A 120 0.22 -10.27 12.59
CA ASP A 120 1.12 -10.43 11.43
C ASP A 120 0.44 -11.05 10.19
N GLU A 121 -0.89 -11.27 10.24
CA GLU A 121 -1.64 -12.21 9.43
C GLU A 121 -2.47 -11.56 8.32
N ASP A 122 -2.74 -10.25 8.38
CA ASP A 122 -3.72 -9.64 7.49
C ASP A 122 -3.11 -9.03 6.22
N ARG A 123 -2.47 -9.89 5.41
CA ARG A 123 -1.85 -9.53 4.12
C ARG A 123 -2.87 -8.87 3.20
N SER A 124 -4.10 -9.34 3.19
CA SER A 124 -5.18 -8.76 2.39
C SER A 124 -5.48 -7.32 2.81
N ALA A 125 -5.59 -7.06 4.11
CA ALA A 125 -5.82 -5.72 4.63
C ALA A 125 -4.67 -4.75 4.32
N ILE A 126 -3.41 -5.22 4.29
CA ILE A 126 -2.25 -4.41 3.86
C ILE A 126 -2.39 -4.01 2.38
N GLY A 127 -2.79 -4.94 1.52
CA GLY A 127 -3.04 -4.65 0.12
C GLY A 127 -4.19 -3.65 -0.08
N GLU A 128 -5.29 -3.82 0.66
CA GLU A 128 -6.45 -2.93 0.61
C GLU A 128 -6.12 -1.52 1.12
N TRP A 129 -5.37 -1.42 2.22
CA TRP A 129 -4.87 -0.14 2.72
C TRP A 129 -3.98 0.57 1.69
N ALA A 130 -3.06 -0.15 1.05
CA ALA A 130 -2.18 0.44 0.05
C ALA A 130 -2.97 1.01 -1.12
N TYR A 131 -4.00 0.29 -1.58
CA TYR A 131 -4.94 0.79 -2.57
C TYR A 131 -5.68 2.06 -2.08
N CYS A 132 -6.26 2.02 -0.88
CA CYS A 132 -6.99 3.15 -0.29
C CYS A 132 -6.10 4.40 -0.17
N LEU A 133 -4.84 4.22 0.24
CA LEU A 133 -3.88 5.30 0.35
C LEU A 133 -3.54 5.90 -1.02
N VAL A 134 -3.22 5.07 -2.02
CA VAL A 134 -2.89 5.52 -3.38
C VAL A 134 -4.09 6.26 -4.00
N ASP A 135 -5.29 5.68 -3.93
CA ASP A 135 -6.54 6.31 -4.41
C ASP A 135 -6.76 7.67 -3.73
N ALA A 136 -6.59 7.74 -2.41
CA ALA A 136 -6.79 8.97 -1.67
C ALA A 136 -5.79 10.08 -2.04
N LEU A 137 -4.54 9.73 -2.32
CA LEU A 137 -3.50 10.66 -2.74
C LEU A 137 -3.70 11.11 -4.19
N GLN A 138 -4.10 10.21 -5.10
CA GLN A 138 -4.42 10.54 -6.48
C GLN A 138 -5.61 11.50 -6.59
N ARG A 139 -6.68 11.26 -5.82
CA ARG A 139 -7.86 12.16 -5.77
C ARG A 139 -7.52 13.57 -5.29
N ARG A 140 -6.44 13.73 -4.53
CA ARG A 140 -5.97 15.00 -3.98
C ARG A 140 -4.87 15.65 -4.81
N GLY A 141 -4.49 15.04 -5.94
CA GLY A 141 -3.43 15.56 -6.82
C GLY A 141 -2.01 15.45 -6.26
N ILE A 142 -1.81 14.65 -5.19
CA ILE A 142 -0.49 14.43 -4.58
C ILE A 142 0.29 13.40 -5.40
N LEU A 143 -0.40 12.32 -5.82
CA LEU A 143 0.14 11.33 -6.75
C LEU A 143 -0.47 11.50 -8.14
N LYS A 144 0.28 11.15 -9.18
CA LYS A 144 -0.24 11.10 -10.55
C LYS A 144 -1.23 9.94 -10.66
N LYS A 145 -2.30 10.14 -11.44
CA LYS A 145 -3.18 9.03 -11.82
C LYS A 145 -2.40 8.00 -12.63
N ILE A 146 -2.57 6.75 -12.27
CA ILE A 146 -1.96 5.59 -12.92
C ILE A 146 -2.99 4.93 -13.85
#